data_AF-A0A2T1CH58-F1
#
_entry.id   AF-A0A2T1CH58-F1
#
_cell.length_a   1.000
_cell.length_b   1.000
_cell.length_c   1.000
_cell.angle_alpha   90.00
_cell.angle_beta   90.00
_cell.angle_gamma   90.00
#
_symmetry.space_group_name_H-M   'P 1'
#
loop_
_entity.id
_entity.type
_entity.pdbx_description
1 polymer ?
#
loop_
_entity_poly.entity_id
_entity_poly.type
_entity_poly.pdbx_seq_one_letter_code
_entity_poly.pdbx_strand_id
1 'polypeptide(L)'
;MNKYKLWAGMVLGVWLLLPGRPASALPGQTVEEVAAWIQAHPTLQPASGETLLVRKTDTPARRFSFEAVTLAPGRAEQGIGGIIRMEQMQLFDRINGVSRGRLENSLQVIYDADIFEDYQRARVVYRYPTPETFNAAQNQRSPLLASLRGEVRQGDRFAYWLEIAQTEDDTAYSGQITVFLVEDIEKLVQELQSR
;
A
#
# COMPACT_ATOMS: atom_id res chain seq x y z
N MET A 1 2.46 -16.14 77.35
CA MET A 1 3.54 -17.10 77.05
C MET A 1 3.14 -17.85 75.78
N ASN A 2 4.09 -18.05 74.84
CA ASN A 2 3.98 -18.59 73.45
C ASN A 2 3.31 -17.64 72.43
N LYS A 3 3.99 -16.94 71.50
CA LYS A 3 5.03 -17.26 70.48
C LYS A 3 4.59 -18.26 69.41
N TYR A 4 4.07 -17.77 68.27
CA TYR A 4 4.43 -18.27 66.93
C TYR A 4 4.38 -17.12 65.90
N LYS A 5 5.53 -16.94 65.25
CA LYS A 5 5.74 -16.19 63.99
C LYS A 5 5.08 -16.97 62.84
N LEU A 6 4.63 -16.28 61.79
CA LEU A 6 5.08 -16.48 60.41
C LEU A 6 4.41 -15.47 59.47
N TRP A 7 5.25 -14.61 58.91
CA TRP A 7 5.02 -13.87 57.67
C TRP A 7 4.92 -14.85 56.49
N ALA A 8 4.00 -14.61 55.56
CA ALA A 8 4.20 -14.84 54.13
C ALA A 8 3.11 -14.10 53.35
N GLY A 9 3.48 -12.96 52.77
CA GLY A 9 2.64 -12.26 51.81
C GLY A 9 2.56 -13.08 50.52
N MET A 10 1.35 -13.22 49.98
CA MET A 10 1.14 -13.76 48.65
C MET A 10 0.63 -12.63 47.76
N VAL A 11 1.59 -11.91 47.17
CA VAL A 11 1.34 -11.03 46.04
C VAL A 11 1.10 -11.94 44.84
N LEU A 12 -0.17 -12.13 44.46
CA LEU A 12 -0.51 -12.72 43.17
C LEU A 12 -0.16 -11.68 42.09
N GLY A 13 1.09 -11.72 41.61
CA GLY A 13 1.50 -11.06 40.39
C GLY A 13 0.91 -11.81 39.21
N VAL A 14 -0.33 -11.49 38.83
CA VAL A 14 -0.85 -11.89 37.51
C VAL A 14 -0.11 -11.03 36.49
N TRP A 15 0.90 -11.64 35.86
CA TRP A 15 1.51 -11.14 34.64
C TRP A 15 0.41 -11.04 33.58
N LEU A 16 -0.07 -9.82 33.34
CA LEU A 16 -0.78 -9.47 32.13
C LEU A 16 0.16 -9.77 30.96
N LEU A 17 -0.07 -10.90 30.30
CA LEU A 17 0.35 -11.13 28.93
C LEU A 17 -0.34 -10.04 28.09
N LEU A 18 0.37 -8.93 27.86
CA LEU A 18 0.02 -7.98 26.82
C LEU A 18 0.08 -8.77 25.51
N PRO A 19 -1.04 -9.01 24.78
CA PRO A 19 -0.92 -9.44 23.41
C PRO A 19 -0.09 -8.38 22.68
N GLY A 20 0.94 -8.83 21.96
CA GLY A 20 1.82 -7.97 21.18
C GLY A 20 0.98 -7.00 20.35
N ARG A 21 1.50 -5.79 20.14
CA ARG A 21 0.89 -4.82 19.23
C ARG A 21 0.49 -5.56 17.95
N PRO A 22 -0.75 -5.39 17.44
CA PRO A 22 -1.10 -5.97 16.15
C PRO A 22 0.00 -5.57 15.17
N ALA A 23 0.61 -6.56 14.51
CA ALA A 23 1.50 -6.29 13.39
C ALA A 23 0.72 -5.37 12.45
N SER A 24 1.24 -4.18 12.21
CA SER A 24 0.62 -3.21 11.31
C SER A 24 1.50 -3.26 10.07
N ALA A 25 1.11 -3.98 9.01
CA ALA A 25 1.96 -4.01 7.81
C ALA A 25 2.06 -2.59 7.26
N LEU A 26 3.29 -2.14 7.23
CA LEU A 26 3.67 -0.82 6.80
C LEU A 26 4.99 -0.98 6.06
N PRO A 27 5.18 -0.28 4.94
CA PRO A 27 6.51 -0.07 4.39
C PRO A 27 7.50 0.29 5.52
N GLY A 28 8.65 -0.36 5.54
CA GLY A 28 9.66 -0.25 6.60
C GLY A 28 9.71 -1.42 7.58
N GLN A 29 8.75 -2.35 7.52
CA GLN A 29 8.79 -3.59 8.29
C GLN A 29 9.52 -4.73 7.59
N THR A 30 9.87 -5.78 8.35
CA THR A 30 10.53 -6.94 7.77
C THR A 30 9.58 -7.77 6.91
N VAL A 31 10.14 -8.54 5.99
CA VAL A 31 9.39 -9.49 5.16
C VAL A 31 8.55 -10.44 6.02
N GLU A 32 9.07 -10.91 7.14
CA GLU A 32 8.39 -11.84 8.04
C GLU A 32 7.20 -11.19 8.75
N GLU A 33 7.36 -9.95 9.22
CA GLU A 33 6.30 -9.19 9.88
C GLU A 33 5.13 -8.92 8.91
N VAL A 34 5.46 -8.45 7.70
CA VAL A 34 4.46 -8.17 6.67
C VAL A 34 3.78 -9.46 6.20
N ALA A 35 4.53 -10.55 5.98
CA ALA A 35 3.93 -11.83 5.62
C ALA A 35 2.98 -12.34 6.71
N ALA A 36 3.37 -12.27 7.99
CA ALA A 36 2.51 -12.67 9.10
C ALA A 36 1.23 -11.83 9.17
N TRP A 37 1.33 -10.52 8.95
CA TRP A 37 0.17 -9.65 8.85
C TRP A 37 -0.76 -10.03 7.69
N ILE A 38 -0.22 -10.24 6.48
CA ILE A 38 -1.02 -10.62 5.31
C ILE A 38 -1.80 -11.92 5.59
N GLN A 39 -1.14 -12.91 6.21
CA GLN A 39 -1.79 -14.19 6.59
C GLN A 39 -2.95 -14.00 7.56
N ALA A 40 -2.80 -13.10 8.52
CA ALA A 40 -3.82 -12.81 9.52
C ALA A 40 -4.88 -11.80 9.06
N HIS A 41 -4.70 -11.16 7.89
CA HIS A 41 -5.51 -10.02 7.48
C HIS A 41 -6.94 -10.41 7.08
N PRO A 42 -7.98 -9.87 7.76
CA PRO A 42 -9.36 -10.34 7.61
C PRO A 42 -9.95 -10.14 6.21
N THR A 43 -9.46 -9.12 5.47
CA THR A 43 -9.91 -8.82 4.11
C THR A 43 -9.06 -9.49 3.04
N LEU A 44 -7.74 -9.66 3.26
CA LEU A 44 -6.86 -10.22 2.22
C LEU A 44 -7.06 -11.72 2.08
N GLN A 45 -7.24 -12.43 3.20
CA GLN A 45 -7.57 -13.87 3.23
C GLN A 45 -6.71 -14.71 2.24
N PRO A 46 -5.38 -14.65 2.29
CA PRO A 46 -4.51 -15.27 1.29
C PRO A 46 -4.83 -16.76 1.09
N ALA A 47 -4.70 -17.23 -0.16
CA ALA A 47 -4.79 -18.66 -0.45
C ALA A 47 -3.56 -19.41 0.05
N SER A 48 -3.64 -20.75 0.12
CA SER A 48 -2.48 -21.58 0.47
C SER A 48 -1.31 -21.31 -0.51
N GLY A 49 -0.16 -20.93 0.04
CA GLY A 49 1.05 -20.58 -0.72
C GLY A 49 1.18 -19.11 -1.09
N GLU A 50 0.14 -18.30 -0.95
CA GLU A 50 0.24 -16.84 -1.04
C GLU A 50 0.87 -16.29 0.24
N THR A 51 1.88 -15.44 0.13
CA THR A 51 2.59 -14.85 1.28
C THR A 51 2.65 -13.33 1.17
N LEU A 52 3.54 -12.79 0.32
CA LEU A 52 3.66 -11.36 0.04
C LEU A 52 2.78 -10.89 -1.13
N LEU A 53 2.14 -11.83 -1.82
CA LEU A 53 1.31 -11.57 -2.99
C LEU A 53 -0.01 -12.30 -2.82
N VAL A 54 -1.09 -11.53 -2.82
CA VAL A 54 -2.46 -12.03 -2.71
C VAL A 54 -3.21 -11.68 -3.98
N ARG A 55 -3.87 -12.66 -4.59
CA ARG A 55 -4.68 -12.45 -5.80
C ARG A 55 -6.10 -12.93 -5.56
N LYS A 56 -7.05 -12.05 -5.90
CA LYS A 56 -8.48 -12.35 -5.84
C LYS A 56 -9.08 -12.19 -7.23
N THR A 57 -9.75 -13.24 -7.69
CA THR A 57 -10.49 -13.23 -8.94
C THR A 57 -11.90 -13.65 -8.64
N ASP A 58 -12.84 -12.74 -8.83
CA ASP A 58 -14.27 -13.04 -8.74
C ASP A 58 -14.79 -13.47 -10.12
N THR A 59 -14.42 -12.70 -11.15
CA THR A 59 -14.59 -13.08 -12.56
C THR A 59 -13.34 -12.67 -13.35
N PRO A 60 -13.13 -13.16 -14.59
CA PRO A 60 -12.05 -12.66 -15.44
C PRO A 60 -12.08 -11.14 -15.66
N ALA A 61 -13.27 -10.54 -15.56
CA ALA A 61 -13.51 -9.11 -15.68
C ALA A 61 -13.34 -8.33 -14.37
N ARG A 62 -13.18 -9.00 -13.21
CA ARG A 62 -13.05 -8.39 -11.88
C ARG A 62 -11.95 -9.07 -11.05
N ARG A 63 -10.81 -8.39 -10.91
CA ARG A 63 -9.61 -8.88 -10.24
C ARG A 63 -9.09 -7.84 -9.26
N PHE A 64 -8.52 -8.33 -8.16
CA PHE A 64 -7.77 -7.57 -7.18
C PHE A 64 -6.45 -8.27 -6.91
N SER A 65 -5.39 -7.51 -6.70
CA SER A 65 -4.15 -8.03 -6.13
C SER A 65 -3.56 -7.07 -5.11
N PHE A 66 -2.93 -7.66 -4.10
CA PHE A 66 -2.10 -6.97 -3.12
C PHE A 66 -0.70 -7.56 -3.18
N GLU A 67 0.33 -6.72 -3.24
CA GLU A 67 1.72 -7.16 -3.31
C GLU A 67 2.62 -6.32 -2.40
N ALA A 68 3.42 -6.95 -1.56
CA ALA A 68 4.45 -6.33 -0.72
C ALA A 68 5.84 -6.65 -1.28
N VAL A 69 6.66 -5.61 -1.50
CA VAL A 69 7.94 -5.73 -2.21
C VAL A 69 9.05 -5.01 -1.47
N THR A 70 10.25 -5.58 -1.47
CA THR A 70 11.47 -4.99 -0.89
C THR A 70 12.14 -3.95 -1.80
N LEU A 71 11.61 -3.77 -3.01
CA LEU A 71 12.10 -2.81 -4.00
C LEU A 71 11.40 -1.47 -3.79
N ALA A 72 12.14 -0.38 -3.93
CA ALA A 72 11.57 0.95 -4.01
C ALA A 72 10.64 1.07 -5.24
N PRO A 73 9.60 1.92 -5.19
CA PRO A 73 8.73 2.14 -6.34
C PRO A 73 9.51 2.72 -7.53
N GLY A 74 8.96 2.50 -8.73
CA GLY A 74 9.59 2.92 -9.98
C GLY A 74 10.48 1.83 -10.58
N ARG A 75 11.60 2.22 -11.20
CA ARG A 75 12.53 1.26 -11.81
C ARG A 75 13.25 0.46 -10.71
N ALA A 76 13.40 -0.83 -10.99
CA ALA A 76 14.03 -1.77 -10.07
C ALA A 76 15.51 -1.39 -9.85
N GLU A 77 15.87 -1.26 -8.57
CA GLU A 77 17.25 -1.08 -8.10
C GLU A 77 17.55 -2.17 -7.09
N GLN A 78 18.83 -2.40 -6.76
CA GLN A 78 19.17 -3.33 -5.69
C GLN A 78 18.57 -2.85 -4.37
N GLY A 79 17.58 -3.59 -3.87
CA GLY A 79 16.95 -3.30 -2.58
C GLY A 79 17.91 -3.58 -1.42
N ILE A 80 17.71 -2.84 -0.31
CA ILE A 80 18.29 -3.19 0.98
C ILE A 80 17.51 -4.41 1.48
N GLY A 81 18.18 -5.57 1.55
CA GLY A 81 17.52 -6.85 1.78
C GLY A 81 16.73 -6.89 3.09
N GLY A 82 15.56 -7.54 3.05
CA GLY A 82 14.80 -7.94 4.23
C GLY A 82 13.71 -6.96 4.70
N ILE A 83 13.62 -5.75 4.14
CA ILE A 83 12.60 -4.75 4.50
C ILE A 83 11.68 -4.48 3.32
N ILE A 84 10.37 -4.51 3.55
CA ILE A 84 9.35 -4.11 2.56
C ILE A 84 9.43 -2.61 2.37
N ARG A 85 9.63 -2.15 1.12
CA ARG A 85 9.70 -0.73 0.77
C ARG A 85 8.41 -0.20 0.16
N MET A 86 7.61 -1.07 -0.43
CA MET A 86 6.32 -0.70 -0.97
C MET A 86 5.29 -1.83 -0.87
N GLU A 87 4.04 -1.42 -0.78
CA GLU A 87 2.86 -2.28 -0.79
C GLU A 87 1.87 -1.73 -1.82
N GLN A 88 1.51 -2.56 -2.79
CA GLN A 88 0.73 -2.15 -3.96
C GLN A 88 -0.60 -2.90 -4.02
N MET A 89 -1.68 -2.14 -4.14
CA MET A 89 -3.01 -2.65 -4.47
C MET A 89 -3.33 -2.35 -5.92
N GLN A 90 -3.75 -3.36 -6.66
CA GLN A 90 -4.21 -3.22 -8.03
C GLN A 90 -5.65 -3.70 -8.17
N LEU A 91 -6.46 -2.89 -8.86
CA LEU A 91 -7.83 -3.21 -9.22
C LEU A 91 -7.95 -3.30 -10.73
N PHE A 92 -8.69 -4.31 -11.17
CA PHE A 92 -9.17 -4.44 -12.53
C PHE A 92 -10.65 -4.76 -12.50
N ASP A 93 -11.48 -3.90 -13.07
CA ASP A 93 -12.93 -4.10 -13.15
C ASP A 93 -13.47 -3.53 -14.48
N ARG A 94 -13.78 -4.42 -15.42
CA ARG A 94 -14.40 -4.03 -16.71
C ARG A 94 -15.91 -3.78 -16.63
N ILE A 95 -16.56 -4.24 -15.55
CA ILE A 95 -18.01 -4.15 -15.40
C ILE A 95 -18.36 -2.78 -14.81
N ASN A 96 -17.68 -2.39 -13.74
CA ASN A 96 -17.98 -1.17 -13.00
C ASN A 96 -16.92 -0.07 -13.17
N GLY A 97 -15.81 -0.35 -13.88
CA GLY A 97 -14.65 0.54 -13.96
C GLY A 97 -13.88 0.64 -12.64
N VAL A 98 -12.80 1.42 -12.65
CA VAL A 98 -11.95 1.72 -11.49
C VAL A 98 -11.82 3.23 -11.41
N SER A 99 -12.21 3.80 -10.27
CA SER A 99 -12.11 5.22 -9.99
C SER A 99 -11.13 5.48 -8.85
N ARG A 100 -10.71 6.74 -8.70
CA ARG A 100 -9.91 7.20 -7.56
C ARG A 100 -10.57 6.81 -6.23
N GLY A 101 -11.85 7.17 -6.06
CA GLY A 101 -12.59 6.85 -4.83
C GLY A 101 -12.66 5.35 -4.53
N ARG A 102 -12.65 4.50 -5.55
CA ARG A 102 -12.58 3.04 -5.34
C ARG A 102 -11.22 2.60 -4.82
N LEU A 103 -10.13 3.14 -5.37
CA LEU A 103 -8.77 2.87 -4.88
C LEU A 103 -8.58 3.40 -3.45
N GLU A 104 -9.10 4.59 -3.15
CA GLU A 104 -9.10 5.17 -1.80
C GLU A 104 -9.91 4.31 -0.82
N ASN A 105 -11.06 3.79 -1.24
CA ASN A 105 -11.82 2.84 -0.42
C ASN A 105 -11.06 1.53 -0.21
N SER A 106 -10.35 1.01 -1.22
CA SER A 106 -9.47 -0.15 -1.03
C SER A 106 -8.36 0.13 -0.01
N LEU A 107 -7.75 1.32 -0.04
CA LEU A 107 -6.79 1.75 0.96
C LEU A 107 -7.40 1.73 2.37
N GLN A 108 -8.59 2.31 2.54
CA GLN A 108 -9.29 2.32 3.82
C GLN A 108 -9.66 0.92 4.34
N VAL A 109 -9.99 -0.02 3.45
CA VAL A 109 -10.42 -1.37 3.83
C VAL A 109 -9.25 -2.30 4.13
N ILE A 110 -8.10 -2.10 3.48
CA ILE A 110 -6.91 -2.93 3.65
C ILE A 110 -6.05 -2.45 4.82
N TYR A 111 -6.08 -1.18 5.15
CA TYR A 111 -5.21 -0.62 6.18
C TYR A 111 -5.97 -0.06 7.37
N ASP A 112 -5.26 0.05 8.50
CA ASP A 112 -5.77 0.71 9.69
C ASP A 112 -6.08 2.20 9.43
N ALA A 113 -6.91 2.78 10.30
CA ALA A 113 -7.32 4.19 10.23
C ALA A 113 -6.13 5.15 10.09
N ASP A 114 -5.01 4.86 10.75
CA ASP A 114 -3.79 5.68 10.73
C ASP A 114 -3.26 5.93 9.30
N ILE A 115 -3.19 4.91 8.43
CA ILE A 115 -2.66 5.09 7.07
C ILE A 115 -3.64 5.87 6.22
N PHE A 116 -4.94 5.58 6.36
CA PHE A 116 -5.95 6.30 5.60
C PHE A 116 -5.98 7.78 6.00
N GLU A 117 -5.82 8.09 7.28
CA GLU A 117 -5.70 9.47 7.75
C GLU A 117 -4.40 10.16 7.29
N ASP A 118 -3.28 9.44 7.24
CA ASP A 118 -2.02 9.97 6.67
C ASP A 118 -2.19 10.28 5.17
N TYR A 119 -2.84 9.38 4.41
CA TYR A 119 -3.17 9.60 3.00
C TYR A 119 -4.07 10.82 2.76
N GLN A 120 -5.10 10.99 3.61
CA GLN A 120 -6.05 12.10 3.52
C GLN A 120 -5.37 13.45 3.76
N ARG A 121 -4.36 13.48 4.63
CA ARG A 121 -3.56 14.67 4.96
C ARG A 121 -2.36 14.87 4.04
N ALA A 122 -1.99 13.83 3.28
CA ALA A 122 -0.83 13.84 2.41
C ALA A 122 -0.91 14.94 1.33
N ARG A 123 0.18 15.70 1.20
CA ARG A 123 0.29 16.75 0.19
C ARG A 123 0.59 16.14 -1.18
N VAL A 124 -0.02 16.65 -2.22
CA VAL A 124 0.33 16.23 -3.59
C VAL A 124 1.66 16.86 -3.98
N VAL A 125 2.63 16.02 -4.36
CA VAL A 125 3.96 16.47 -4.81
C VAL A 125 4.15 16.38 -6.31
N TYR A 126 3.41 15.49 -6.98
CA TYR A 126 3.49 15.33 -8.42
C TYR A 126 2.17 14.79 -9.00
N ARG A 127 1.82 15.24 -10.20
CA ARG A 127 0.67 14.76 -10.99
C ARG A 127 1.06 14.65 -12.45
N TYR A 128 0.54 13.64 -13.13
CA TYR A 128 0.75 13.47 -14.55
C TYR A 128 -0.50 12.94 -15.27
N PRO A 129 -0.60 13.18 -16.59
CA PRO A 129 0.31 13.99 -17.39
C PRO A 129 0.24 15.47 -17.02
N THR A 130 1.35 16.18 -17.16
CA THR A 130 1.37 17.66 -17.10
C THR A 130 0.80 18.20 -18.42
N PRO A 131 0.40 19.48 -18.47
CA PRO A 131 -0.03 20.09 -19.74
C PRO A 131 1.03 19.94 -20.84
N GLU A 132 2.33 20.05 -20.52
CA GLU A 132 3.39 19.85 -21.51
C GLU A 132 3.45 18.40 -21.99
N THR A 133 3.42 17.42 -21.09
CA THR A 133 3.52 16.01 -21.49
C THR A 133 2.27 15.50 -22.21
N PHE A 134 1.09 16.03 -21.88
CA PHE A 134 -0.14 15.74 -22.62
C PHE A 134 -0.06 16.23 -24.07
N ASN A 135 0.39 17.47 -24.28
CA ASN A 135 0.55 18.03 -25.63
C ASN A 135 1.63 17.30 -26.42
N ALA A 136 2.76 16.94 -25.78
CA ALA A 136 3.81 16.15 -26.40
C ALA A 136 3.32 14.74 -26.79
N ALA A 137 2.58 14.06 -25.91
CA ALA A 137 2.04 12.73 -26.16
C ALA A 137 1.06 12.69 -27.34
N GLN A 138 0.22 13.72 -27.47
CA GLN A 138 -0.67 13.90 -28.64
C GLN A 138 0.13 14.07 -29.94
N ASN A 139 1.18 14.89 -29.91
CA ASN A 139 2.02 15.15 -31.08
C ASN A 139 2.87 13.94 -31.49
N GLN A 140 3.33 13.14 -30.51
CA GLN A 140 4.18 11.97 -30.72
C GLN A 140 3.39 10.67 -30.94
N ARG A 141 2.05 10.72 -30.97
CA ARG A 141 1.16 9.55 -31.08
C ARG A 141 1.49 8.47 -30.03
N SER A 142 1.69 8.90 -28.78
CA SER A 142 1.84 8.01 -27.63
C SER A 142 0.56 8.04 -26.78
N PRO A 143 -0.55 7.44 -27.26
CA PRO A 143 -1.86 7.52 -26.59
C PRO A 143 -1.82 6.95 -25.17
N LEU A 144 -0.91 6.00 -24.91
CA LEU A 144 -0.75 5.36 -23.61
C LEU A 144 -0.26 6.33 -22.53
N LEU A 145 0.58 7.31 -22.87
CA LEU A 145 1.03 8.34 -21.94
C LEU A 145 -0.06 9.39 -21.67
N ALA A 146 -0.88 9.69 -22.68
CA ALA A 146 -1.99 10.62 -22.52
C ALA A 146 -3.15 10.04 -21.69
N SER A 147 -3.28 8.71 -21.65
CA SER A 147 -4.38 8.01 -21.00
C SER A 147 -4.09 7.59 -19.55
N LEU A 148 -2.82 7.64 -19.12
CA LEU A 148 -2.43 7.31 -17.76
C LEU A 148 -2.47 8.55 -16.86
N ARG A 149 -3.34 8.54 -15.86
CA ARG A 149 -3.46 9.61 -14.86
C ARG A 149 -2.86 9.13 -13.56
N GLY A 150 -1.90 9.87 -13.01
CA GLY A 150 -1.29 9.53 -11.74
C GLY A 150 -1.09 10.73 -10.81
N GLU A 151 -1.03 10.42 -9.52
CA GLU A 151 -0.80 11.39 -8.44
C GLU A 151 0.12 10.77 -7.39
N VAL A 152 1.21 11.47 -7.08
CA VAL A 152 2.10 11.14 -5.98
C VAL A 152 1.84 12.10 -4.83
N ARG A 153 1.66 11.54 -3.64
CA ARG A 153 1.44 12.28 -2.39
C ARG A 153 2.50 11.94 -1.36
N GLN A 154 2.79 12.92 -0.51
CA GLN A 154 3.67 12.80 0.64
C GLN A 154 2.86 13.00 1.92
N GLY A 155 2.70 11.94 2.71
CA GLY A 155 2.19 12.01 4.07
C GLY A 155 3.31 12.31 5.07
N ASP A 156 2.96 12.25 6.36
CA ASP A 156 3.91 12.40 7.46
C ASP A 156 4.68 11.10 7.68
N ARG A 157 4.03 9.94 7.43
CA ARG A 157 4.61 8.61 7.67
C ARG A 157 4.94 7.87 6.38
N PHE A 158 4.06 7.96 5.37
CA PHE A 158 4.21 7.26 4.10
C PHE A 158 4.06 8.18 2.91
N ALA A 159 4.53 7.71 1.77
CA ALA A 159 4.20 8.29 0.48
C ALA A 159 3.23 7.37 -0.26
N TYR A 160 2.46 7.99 -1.15
CA TYR A 160 1.37 7.33 -1.84
C TYR A 160 1.43 7.63 -3.32
N TRP A 161 1.24 6.61 -4.13
CA TRP A 161 1.24 6.74 -5.57
C TRP A 161 -0.01 6.09 -6.12
N LEU A 162 -0.91 6.90 -6.67
CA LEU A 162 -2.16 6.45 -7.27
C LEU A 162 -2.05 6.58 -8.79
N GLU A 163 -2.41 5.54 -9.52
CA GLU A 163 -2.48 5.53 -10.98
C GLU A 163 -3.78 4.92 -11.49
N ILE A 164 -4.31 5.51 -12.55
CA ILE A 164 -5.50 5.05 -13.25
C ILE A 164 -5.22 5.12 -14.75
N ALA A 165 -5.43 4.01 -15.45
CA ALA A 165 -5.32 3.95 -16.90
C ALA A 165 -6.72 4.13 -17.51
N GLN A 166 -6.95 5.29 -18.14
CA GLN A 166 -8.16 5.55 -18.91
C GLN A 166 -8.03 4.92 -20.30
N THR A 167 -9.16 4.49 -20.87
CA THR A 167 -9.28 4.13 -22.28
C THR A 167 -9.66 5.34 -23.12
N GLU A 168 -9.70 5.17 -24.45
CA GLU A 168 -10.15 6.20 -25.38
C GLU A 168 -11.60 6.65 -25.11
N ASP A 169 -12.43 5.76 -24.55
CA ASP A 169 -13.82 6.02 -24.14
C ASP A 169 -13.93 6.66 -22.74
N ASP A 170 -12.84 7.26 -22.23
CA ASP A 170 -12.72 7.87 -20.89
C ASP A 170 -13.04 6.92 -19.71
N THR A 171 -13.09 5.62 -19.98
CA THR A 171 -13.38 4.59 -18.97
C THR A 171 -12.08 4.03 -18.44
N ALA A 172 -11.92 3.99 -17.12
CA ALA A 172 -10.77 3.33 -16.51
C ALA A 172 -11.13 1.91 -16.07
N TYR A 173 -10.49 0.90 -16.67
CA TYR A 173 -10.70 -0.50 -16.27
C TYR A 173 -9.67 -1.00 -15.26
N SER A 174 -8.54 -0.31 -15.15
CA SER A 174 -7.49 -0.65 -14.19
C SER A 174 -6.97 0.58 -13.47
N GLY A 175 -6.60 0.35 -12.22
CA GLY A 175 -5.91 1.34 -11.41
C GLY A 175 -5.15 0.67 -10.28
N GLN A 176 -4.26 1.43 -9.68
CA GLN A 176 -3.44 0.98 -8.57
C GLN A 176 -3.21 2.10 -7.59
N ILE A 177 -2.95 1.71 -6.35
CA ILE A 177 -2.45 2.59 -5.31
C ILE A 177 -1.32 1.87 -4.57
N THR A 178 -0.20 2.56 -4.44
CA THR A 178 1.02 2.07 -3.79
C THR A 178 1.28 2.91 -2.56
N VAL A 179 1.49 2.24 -1.42
CA VAL A 179 1.98 2.84 -0.17
C VAL A 179 3.46 2.51 -0.08
N PHE A 180 4.32 3.49 0.17
CA PHE A 180 5.76 3.28 0.17
C PHE A 180 6.48 4.22 1.13
N LEU A 181 7.76 3.95 1.38
CA LEU A 181 8.59 4.77 2.27
C LEU A 181 8.75 6.20 1.74
N VAL A 182 8.62 7.19 2.63
CA VAL A 182 8.70 8.63 2.26
C VAL A 182 10.04 8.97 1.60
N GLU A 183 11.13 8.32 2.03
CA GLU A 183 12.47 8.53 1.47
C GLU A 183 12.59 8.18 -0.02
N ASP A 184 11.72 7.32 -0.56
CA ASP A 184 11.72 6.92 -1.97
C ASP A 184 10.99 7.92 -2.89
N ILE A 185 10.38 8.98 -2.33
CA ILE A 185 9.54 9.90 -3.09
C ILE A 185 10.32 10.69 -4.13
N GLU A 186 11.52 11.16 -3.79
CA GLU A 186 12.34 11.98 -4.68
C GLU A 186 12.76 11.17 -5.89
N LYS A 187 13.24 9.94 -5.67
CA LYS A 187 13.57 8.99 -6.73
C LYS A 187 12.37 8.79 -7.65
N LEU A 188 11.22 8.39 -7.10
CA LEU A 188 10.03 8.11 -7.91
C LEU A 188 9.61 9.32 -8.76
N VAL A 189 9.59 10.51 -8.17
CA VAL A 189 9.20 11.74 -8.88
C VAL A 189 10.18 12.04 -10.03
N GLN A 190 11.49 11.91 -9.82
CA GLN A 190 12.49 12.11 -10.88
C GLN A 190 12.27 11.12 -12.03
N GLU A 191 11.98 9.86 -11.74
CA GLU A 191 11.71 8.85 -12.76
C GLU A 191 10.45 9.15 -13.56
N LEU A 192 9.37 9.56 -12.87
CA LEU A 192 8.10 9.93 -13.50
C LEU A 192 8.19 11.20 -14.34
N GLN A 193 9.11 12.12 -14.00
CA GLN A 193 9.40 13.31 -14.81
C GLN A 193 10.22 12.98 -16.06
N SER A 194 11.05 11.95 -16.01
CA SER A 194 11.89 11.50 -17.12
C SER A 194 11.22 10.51 -18.09
N ARG A 195 9.92 10.24 -17.87
CA ARG A 195 9.16 9.22 -18.59
C ARG A 195 8.74 9.63 -20.00
#